data_AF-A0A6D2JBY4-F1
#
_entry.id   AF-A0A6D2JBY4-F1
#
_cell.length_a   1.000
_cell.length_b   1.000
_cell.length_c   1.000
_cell.angle_alpha   90.00
_cell.angle_beta   90.00
_cell.angle_gamma   90.00
#
_symmetry.space_group_name_H-M   'P 1'
#
loop_
_entity.id
_entity.type
_entity.pdbx_description
1 polymer ?
#
loop_
_entity_poly.entity_id
_entity_poly.type
_entity_poly.pdbx_seq_one_letter_code
_entity_poly.pdbx_strand_id
1 'polypeptide(L)'
;MSEKDNLIVPKFDGDYEHWAMLMENLLKSKEWWDLIETGIPRVERNVILTGAQRTEMAEKTVTDHKVKNYLFASIDKTILKTILKKETSKDLWESIKRKYQGNDRVQSAQLQRLR
;
A
#
# COMPACT_ATOMS: atom_id res chain seq x y z
N MET A 1 -2.78 -18.54 22.14
CA MET A 1 -3.71 -17.44 22.41
C MET A 1 -3.60 -16.50 21.22
N SER A 2 -4.48 -16.68 20.21
CA SER A 2 -4.42 -15.85 19.00
C SER A 2 -5.17 -14.56 19.33
N GLU A 3 -4.44 -13.51 19.68
CA GLU A 3 -4.97 -12.15 19.52
C GLU A 3 -5.29 -12.00 18.03
N LYS A 4 -6.55 -12.26 17.68
CA LYS A 4 -7.14 -11.68 16.48
C LYS A 4 -7.32 -10.20 16.80
N ASP A 5 -6.21 -9.49 16.86
CA ASP A 5 -6.19 -8.04 16.86
C ASP A 5 -6.78 -7.63 15.52
N ASN A 6 -8.09 -7.36 15.57
CA ASN A 6 -8.88 -6.88 14.47
C ASN A 6 -8.54 -5.39 14.31
N LEU A 7 -7.28 -5.11 13.97
CA LEU A 7 -6.80 -3.76 13.74
C LEU A 7 -7.64 -3.15 12.64
N ILE A 8 -8.31 -2.06 12.96
CA ILE A 8 -9.17 -1.35 12.03
C ILE A 8 -8.28 -0.76 10.95
N VAL A 9 -8.54 -1.10 9.70
CA VAL A 9 -7.83 -0.54 8.56
C VAL A 9 -8.15 0.97 8.51
N PRO A 10 -7.13 1.85 8.64
CA PRO A 10 -7.37 3.29 8.63
C PRO A 10 -7.94 3.69 7.27
N LYS A 11 -8.98 4.53 7.29
CA LYS A 11 -9.61 5.03 6.06
C LYS A 11 -8.88 6.29 5.60
N PHE A 12 -8.61 6.38 4.32
CA PHE A 12 -8.02 7.55 3.70
C PHE A 12 -9.10 8.59 3.44
N ASP A 13 -8.92 9.78 4.01
CA ASP A 13 -9.85 10.91 3.96
C ASP A 13 -9.29 12.13 3.21
N GLY A 14 -8.06 12.02 2.68
CA GLY A 14 -7.35 13.10 2.00
C GLY A 14 -6.15 13.63 2.79
N ASP A 15 -6.05 13.34 4.09
CA ASP A 15 -4.85 13.60 4.88
C ASP A 15 -3.85 12.44 4.71
N TYR A 16 -2.89 12.65 3.81
CA TYR A 16 -1.87 11.65 3.53
C TYR A 16 -0.96 11.39 4.74
N GLU A 17 -0.56 12.43 5.47
CA GLU A 17 0.42 12.30 6.56
C GLU A 17 -0.17 11.50 7.72
N HIS A 18 -1.40 11.84 8.11
CA HIS A 18 -2.12 11.10 9.14
C HIS A 18 -2.37 9.65 8.73
N TRP A 19 -2.92 9.43 7.52
CA TRP A 19 -3.20 8.09 7.02
C TRP A 19 -1.94 7.24 6.89
N ALA A 20 -0.85 7.81 6.36
CA ALA A 20 0.41 7.11 6.19
C ALA A 20 0.98 6.68 7.53
N MET A 21 0.93 7.55 8.56
CA MET A 21 1.37 7.22 9.91
C MET A 21 0.62 5.99 10.47
N LEU A 22 -0.71 5.96 10.35
CA LEU A 22 -1.52 4.84 10.86
C LEU A 22 -1.31 3.56 10.04
N MET A 23 -1.31 3.67 8.71
CA MET A 23 -1.17 2.51 7.82
C MET A 23 0.24 1.91 7.90
N GLU A 24 1.27 2.73 7.98
CA GLU A 24 2.65 2.28 8.18
C GLU A 24 2.78 1.49 9.48
N ASN A 25 2.25 2.02 10.59
CA ASN A 25 2.27 1.32 11.88
C ASN A 25 1.52 -0.03 11.82
N LEU A 26 0.36 -0.07 11.14
CA LEU A 26 -0.42 -1.29 10.92
C LEU A 26 0.35 -2.35 10.11
N LEU A 27 1.09 -1.93 9.08
CA LEU A 27 1.89 -2.84 8.26
C LEU A 27 3.16 -3.29 8.99
N LYS A 28 3.79 -2.41 9.79
CA LYS A 28 4.95 -2.74 10.63
C LYS A 28 4.60 -3.74 11.72
N SER A 29 3.44 -3.62 12.37
CA SER A 29 3.00 -4.61 13.38
C SER A 29 2.74 -6.01 12.80
N LYS A 30 2.62 -6.12 11.46
CA LYS A 30 2.48 -7.37 10.73
C LYS A 30 3.76 -7.80 10.02
N GLU A 31 4.86 -7.06 10.16
CA GLU A 31 6.13 -7.29 9.47
C GLU A 31 6.02 -7.22 7.93
N TRP A 32 5.04 -6.49 7.40
CA TRP A 32 4.79 -6.40 5.96
C TRP A 32 5.35 -5.13 5.30
N TRP A 33 5.85 -4.18 6.11
CA TRP A 33 6.31 -2.87 5.63
C TRP A 33 7.45 -2.97 4.61
N ASP A 34 8.32 -3.97 4.71
CA ASP A 34 9.41 -4.19 3.75
C ASP A 34 8.90 -4.26 2.30
N LEU A 35 7.71 -4.82 2.07
CA LEU A 35 7.12 -4.88 0.72
C LEU A 35 6.69 -3.51 0.17
N ILE A 36 6.46 -2.52 1.03
CA ILE A 36 6.22 -1.14 0.62
C ILE A 36 7.54 -0.45 0.28
N GLU A 37 8.59 -0.67 1.07
CA GLU A 37 9.90 -0.03 0.88
C GLU A 37 10.68 -0.63 -0.30
N THR A 38 10.82 -1.96 -0.33
CA THR A 38 11.65 -2.69 -1.29
C THR A 38 10.83 -3.12 -2.51
N GLY A 39 9.62 -3.61 -2.28
CA GLY A 39 8.75 -4.19 -3.31
C GLY A 39 9.09 -5.66 -3.59
N ILE A 40 8.26 -6.33 -4.41
CA ILE A 40 8.58 -7.68 -4.86
C ILE A 40 9.76 -7.62 -5.86
N PRO A 41 10.84 -8.40 -5.65
CA PRO A 41 11.92 -8.50 -6.63
C PRO A 41 11.39 -8.89 -8.01
N ARG A 42 11.74 -8.12 -9.03
CA ARG A 42 11.46 -8.51 -10.42
C ARG A 42 12.50 -9.54 -10.84
N VAL A 43 12.03 -10.75 -11.13
CA VAL A 43 12.88 -11.78 -11.70
C VAL A 43 12.97 -11.56 -13.20
N GLU A 44 14.20 -11.40 -13.69
CA GLU A 44 14.46 -11.28 -15.12
C GLU A 44 14.04 -12.57 -15.84
N ARG A 45 13.50 -12.42 -17.07
CA ARG A 45 12.96 -13.54 -17.86
C ARG A 45 13.96 -14.67 -18.12
N ASN A 46 15.26 -14.39 -18.03
CA ASN A 46 16.32 -15.34 -18.35
C ASN A 46 16.94 -16.01 -17.10
N VAL A 47 16.42 -15.72 -15.90
CA VAL A 47 16.96 -16.28 -14.65
C VAL A 47 16.17 -17.52 -14.25
N ILE A 48 16.85 -18.67 -14.18
CA ILE A 48 16.28 -19.89 -13.62
C ILE A 48 16.41 -19.83 -12.10
N LEU A 49 15.28 -19.59 -11.43
CA LEU A 49 15.23 -19.63 -9.97
C LEU A 49 15.36 -21.07 -9.45
N THR A 50 16.14 -21.22 -8.38
CA THR A 50 16.20 -22.45 -7.59
C THR A 50 14.85 -22.71 -6.90
N GLY A 51 14.62 -23.95 -6.44
CA GLY A 51 13.39 -24.30 -5.73
C GLY A 51 13.09 -23.39 -4.54
N ALA A 52 14.11 -23.10 -3.72
CA ALA A 52 13.99 -22.20 -2.57
C ALA A 52 13.61 -20.76 -2.97
N GLN A 53 14.24 -20.22 -4.02
CA GLN A 53 13.94 -18.87 -4.50
C GLN A 53 12.51 -18.74 -5.05
N ARG A 54 11.98 -19.79 -5.68
CA ARG A 54 10.58 -19.81 -6.15
C ARG A 54 9.61 -19.78 -4.98
N THR A 55 9.85 -20.57 -3.96
CA THR A 55 9.02 -20.61 -2.75
C THR A 55 9.01 -19.25 -2.06
N GLU A 56 10.19 -18.66 -1.83
CA GLU A 56 10.31 -17.34 -1.19
C GLU A 56 9.58 -16.26 -2.00
N MET A 57 9.71 -16.27 -3.33
CA MET A 57 9.00 -15.31 -4.19
C MET A 57 7.49 -15.52 -4.17
N ALA A 58 7.01 -16.76 -4.10
CA ALA A 58 5.59 -17.06 -3.96
C ALA A 58 5.04 -16.53 -2.63
N GLU A 59 5.79 -16.70 -1.53
CA GLU A 59 5.43 -16.17 -0.21
C GLU A 59 5.37 -14.63 -0.20
N LYS A 60 6.38 -13.96 -0.78
CA LYS A 60 6.38 -12.49 -0.96
C LYS A 60 5.20 -12.03 -1.81
N THR A 61 4.87 -12.78 -2.86
CA THR A 61 3.70 -12.49 -3.72
C THR A 61 2.39 -12.62 -2.96
N VAL A 62 2.23 -13.66 -2.13
CA VAL A 62 1.03 -13.81 -1.29
C VAL A 62 0.92 -12.66 -0.30
N THR A 63 2.02 -12.25 0.33
CA THR A 63 2.03 -11.15 1.29
C THR A 63 1.76 -9.80 0.61
N ASP A 64 2.28 -9.55 -0.59
CA ASP A 64 1.94 -8.36 -1.38
C ASP A 64 0.44 -8.27 -1.66
N HIS A 65 -0.21 -9.38 -2.03
CA HIS A 65 -1.67 -9.38 -2.19
C HIS A 65 -2.40 -9.02 -0.88
N LYS A 66 -1.90 -9.46 0.28
CA LYS A 66 -2.47 -9.07 1.58
C LYS A 66 -2.32 -7.57 1.81
N VAL A 67 -1.14 -7.01 1.60
CA VAL A 67 -0.89 -5.57 1.77
C VAL A 67 -1.76 -4.76 0.81
N LYS A 68 -1.86 -5.15 -0.46
CA LYS A 68 -2.79 -4.52 -1.43
C LYS A 68 -4.22 -4.53 -0.93
N ASN A 69 -4.70 -5.63 -0.35
CA ASN A 69 -6.06 -5.70 0.19
C ASN A 69 -6.28 -4.69 1.32
N TYR A 70 -5.29 -4.46 2.18
CA TYR A 70 -5.36 -3.42 3.21
C TYR A 70 -5.39 -2.02 2.60
N LEU A 71 -4.54 -1.75 1.61
CA LEU A 71 -4.54 -0.46 0.90
C LEU A 71 -5.86 -0.23 0.16
N PHE A 72 -6.41 -1.24 -0.51
CA PHE A 72 -7.73 -1.14 -1.16
C PHE A 72 -8.86 -0.95 -0.15
N ALA A 73 -8.81 -1.63 0.99
CA ALA A 73 -9.79 -1.43 2.06
C ALA A 73 -9.69 -0.02 2.67
N SER A 74 -8.53 0.63 2.59
CA SER A 74 -8.33 1.98 3.11
C SER A 74 -8.86 3.10 2.21
N ILE A 75 -9.00 2.86 0.91
CA ILE A 75 -9.40 3.89 -0.07
C ILE A 75 -10.79 3.61 -0.64
N ASP A 76 -11.49 4.66 -1.05
CA ASP A 76 -12.77 4.52 -1.74
C ASP A 76 -12.61 4.26 -3.25
N LYS A 77 -13.73 3.94 -3.91
CA LYS A 77 -13.78 3.71 -5.36
C LYS A 77 -13.35 4.92 -6.18
N THR A 78 -13.57 6.13 -5.67
CA THR A 78 -13.25 7.38 -6.36
C THR A 78 -11.73 7.56 -6.44
N ILE A 79 -11.05 7.42 -5.31
CA ILE A 79 -9.59 7.47 -5.18
C ILE A 79 -8.97 6.34 -6.01
N LEU A 80 -9.48 5.11 -5.91
CA LEU A 80 -8.98 3.96 -6.67
C LEU A 80 -8.97 4.22 -8.19
N LYS A 81 -10.04 4.82 -8.74
CA LYS A 81 -10.13 5.15 -10.16
C LYS A 81 -9.08 6.17 -10.63
N THR A 82 -8.54 6.96 -9.71
CA THR A 82 -7.51 7.95 -10.04
C THR A 82 -6.08 7.40 -9.98
N ILE A 83 -5.91 6.20 -9.43
CA ILE A 83 -4.60 5.56 -9.28
C ILE A 83 -4.28 4.75 -10.53
N LEU A 84 -3.21 5.13 -11.22
CA LEU A 84 -2.76 4.49 -12.45
C LEU A 84 -2.04 3.17 -12.15
N LYS A 85 -0.97 3.22 -11.35
CA LYS A 85 -0.12 2.06 -11.01
C LYS A 85 -0.58 1.40 -9.72
N LYS A 86 -0.80 0.09 -9.78
CA LYS A 86 -1.37 -0.74 -8.69
C LYS A 86 -1.03 -2.22 -8.88
N GLU A 87 0.05 -2.49 -9.60
CA GLU A 87 0.56 -3.81 -9.88
C GLU A 87 1.06 -4.46 -8.58
N THR A 88 1.86 -3.73 -7.79
CA THR A 88 2.31 -4.13 -6.45
C THR A 88 1.75 -3.22 -5.35
N SER A 89 1.88 -3.63 -4.09
CA SER A 89 1.56 -2.78 -2.92
C SER A 89 2.38 -1.51 -2.90
N LYS A 90 3.67 -1.61 -3.24
CA LYS A 90 4.58 -0.48 -3.37
C LYS A 90 4.10 0.49 -4.44
N ASP A 91 3.73 0.00 -5.62
CA ASP A 91 3.20 0.85 -6.69
C ASP A 91 1.93 1.60 -6.27
N LEU A 92 1.04 0.91 -5.53
CA LEU A 92 -0.19 1.49 -5.01
C LEU A 92 0.10 2.56 -3.95
N TRP A 93 0.95 2.26 -2.96
CA TRP A 93 1.38 3.21 -1.92
C TRP A 93 2.03 4.46 -2.52
N GLU A 94 3.00 4.27 -3.41
CA GLU A 94 3.70 5.37 -4.08
C GLU A 94 2.75 6.21 -4.96
N SER A 95 1.73 5.60 -5.56
CA SER A 95 0.72 6.32 -6.31
C SER A 95 -0.16 7.20 -5.43
N ILE A 96 -0.55 6.71 -4.25
CA ILE A 96 -1.29 7.51 -3.24
C ILE A 96 -0.38 8.64 -2.75
N LYS A 97 0.85 8.33 -2.35
CA LYS A 97 1.85 9.29 -1.89
C LYS A 97 2.10 10.41 -2.88
N ARG A 98 2.43 10.09 -4.14
CA ARG A 98 2.67 11.12 -5.17
C ARG A 98 1.48 12.05 -5.38
N LYS A 99 0.27 11.53 -5.25
CA LYS A 99 -0.94 12.29 -5.50
C LYS A 99 -1.29 13.21 -4.33
N TYR A 100 -1.06 12.78 -3.09
CA TYR A 100 -1.60 13.44 -1.89
C TYR A 100 -0.53 14.01 -0.95
N GLN A 101 0.72 13.55 -0.98
CA GLN A 101 1.82 14.11 -0.18
C GLN A 101 2.37 15.42 -0.76
N GLY A 102 2.29 15.61 -2.08
CA GLY A 102 3.04 16.65 -2.81
C GLY A 102 2.24 17.89 -3.21
N ASN A 103 1.17 18.26 -2.51
CA ASN A 103 0.33 19.35 -2.99
C ASN A 103 -0.41 20.09 -1.87
N ASP A 104 0.31 20.92 -1.12
CA ASP A 104 -0.26 21.97 -0.25
C ASP A 104 -1.34 22.81 -0.97
N ARG A 105 -1.24 22.91 -2.31
CA ARG A 105 -2.22 23.58 -3.17
C ARG A 105 -3.50 22.76 -3.45
N VAL A 106 -3.46 21.42 -3.44
CA VAL A 106 -4.67 20.59 -3.68
C VAL A 106 -5.41 20.30 -2.39
N GLN A 107 -4.74 20.19 -1.24
CA GLN A 107 -5.45 20.12 0.06
C GLN A 107 -6.31 21.38 0.27
N SER A 108 -5.76 22.56 -0.07
CA SER A 108 -6.49 23.83 -0.01
C SER A 108 -7.68 23.90 -0.99
N ALA A 109 -7.53 23.39 -2.22
CA ALA A 109 -8.56 23.47 -3.26
C ALA A 109 -9.66 22.40 -3.15
N GLN A 110 -9.38 21.22 -2.58
CA GLN A 110 -10.41 20.20 -2.34
C GLN A 110 -11.23 20.49 -1.08
N LEU A 111 -10.62 21.03 -0.01
CA LEU A 111 -11.34 21.45 1.20
C LEU A 111 -12.30 22.63 0.94
N GLN A 112 -12.02 23.49 -0.03
CA GLN A 112 -12.95 24.57 -0.43
C GLN A 112 -14.16 24.11 -1.25
N ARG A 113 -14.14 22.91 -1.86
CA ARG A 113 -15.28 22.39 -2.66
C ARG A 113 -16.28 21.57 -1.84
N LEU A 114 -15.96 21.27 -0.59
CA LEU A 114 -16.85 20.59 0.36
C LEU A 114 -17.55 21.56 1.33
N ARG A 115 -17.40 22.88 1.13
CA ARG A 115 -18.17 23.92 1.84
C ARG A 115 -19.40 24.32 1.05
#